data_AF-A0A1Z2SBU4-F1
#
_entry.id   AF-A0A1Z2SBU4-F1
#
_cell.length_a   1.000
_cell.length_b   1.000
_cell.length_c   1.000
_cell.angle_alpha   90.00
_cell.angle_beta   90.00
_cell.angle_gamma   90.00
#
_symmetry.space_group_name_H-M   'P 1'
#
loop_
_entity.id
_entity.type
_entity.pdbx_description
1 polymer ?
#
loop_
_entity_poly.entity_id
_entity_poly.type
_entity_poly.pdbx_seq_one_letter_code
_entity_poly.pdbx_strand_id
1 'polypeptide(L)'
;MKLDNEELYELLKRRRVSNLFHANTVATSITFIQEGGLLSRQDIEEQSLYQTPQTSDDIDKLFDVFGDIFLDTKDLHKHFSRQNHYGPVLFKLKLELLLDESLEIWVTKDNPIHWGRHSKPEENYFRSVKQLAKEWDNYDIQRKMFTVRKPAKPILFDYLDEIILDNPKVKINDDVSLRKESRKALKKATKRNSQLREILTWRECGHCFCQDNYLNQVQVPELIQKFLPTYHAEFEE
;
A
#
# COMPACT_ATOMS: atom_id res chain seq x y z
N MET A 1 -19.64 1.50 -3.77
CA MET A 1 -20.67 0.53 -3.39
C MET A 1 -20.00 -0.81 -3.12
N LYS A 2 -20.58 -1.62 -2.23
CA LYS A 2 -20.13 -3.00 -2.01
C LYS A 2 -20.32 -3.81 -3.31
N LEU A 3 -19.25 -4.47 -3.75
CA LEU A 3 -19.30 -5.44 -4.82
C LEU A 3 -19.51 -6.85 -4.26
N ASP A 4 -19.98 -7.76 -5.11
CA ASP A 4 -20.01 -9.18 -4.78
C ASP A 4 -18.59 -9.73 -4.80
N ASN A 5 -18.14 -10.26 -3.66
CA ASN A 5 -16.77 -10.67 -3.42
C ASN A 5 -16.36 -11.89 -4.27
N GLU A 6 -17.24 -12.88 -4.42
CA GLU A 6 -16.97 -14.08 -5.21
C GLU A 6 -16.93 -13.76 -6.70
N GLU A 7 -17.89 -12.98 -7.20
CA GLU A 7 -17.88 -12.52 -8.59
C GLU A 7 -16.63 -11.69 -8.89
N LEU A 8 -16.20 -10.85 -7.94
CA LEU A 8 -14.99 -10.03 -8.07
C LEU A 8 -13.73 -10.89 -8.11
N TYR A 9 -13.60 -11.87 -7.21
CA TYR A 9 -12.51 -12.85 -7.20
C TYR A 9 -12.40 -13.57 -8.55
N GLU A 10 -13.52 -14.07 -9.07
CA GLU A 10 -13.56 -14.76 -10.36
C GLU A 10 -13.29 -13.83 -11.55
N LEU A 11 -13.74 -12.57 -11.51
CA LEU A 11 -13.37 -11.56 -12.51
C LEU A 11 -11.85 -11.34 -12.53
N LEU A 12 -11.23 -11.15 -11.36
CA LEU A 12 -9.80 -10.87 -11.26
C LEU A 12 -8.95 -12.06 -11.70
N LYS A 13 -9.35 -13.30 -11.37
CA LYS A 13 -8.73 -14.52 -11.91
C LYS A 13 -8.79 -14.57 -13.43
N ARG A 14 -9.96 -14.31 -14.04
CA ARG A 14 -10.09 -14.25 -15.51
C ARG A 14 -9.20 -13.17 -16.13
N ARG A 15 -8.98 -12.06 -15.41
CA ARG A 15 -8.06 -10.97 -15.82
C ARG A 15 -6.60 -11.24 -15.47
N ARG A 16 -6.24 -12.45 -15.02
CA ARG A 16 -4.88 -12.88 -14.64
C ARG A 16 -4.26 -12.00 -13.56
N VAL A 17 -5.09 -11.50 -12.64
CA VAL A 17 -4.64 -10.92 -11.38
C VAL A 17 -4.52 -12.08 -10.40
N SER A 18 -3.37 -12.20 -9.74
CA SER A 18 -3.09 -13.26 -8.75
C SER A 18 -2.95 -12.73 -7.33
N ASN A 19 -2.70 -11.43 -7.19
CA ASN A 19 -2.38 -10.79 -5.93
C ASN A 19 -2.92 -9.37 -5.89
N LEU A 20 -3.12 -8.89 -4.66
CA LEU A 20 -3.39 -7.50 -4.34
C LEU A 20 -2.16 -6.91 -3.64
N PHE A 21 -1.96 -5.61 -3.78
CA PHE A 21 -0.73 -4.95 -3.36
C PHE A 21 -1.01 -3.70 -2.54
N HIS A 22 -0.28 -3.51 -1.45
CA HIS A 22 -0.32 -2.28 -0.64
C HIS A 22 1.10 -1.79 -0.38
N ALA A 23 1.41 -0.56 -0.75
CA ALA A 23 2.73 0.03 -0.52
C ALA A 23 2.68 1.08 0.59
N ASN A 24 3.71 1.12 1.43
CA ASN A 24 3.82 2.12 2.48
C ASN A 24 5.28 2.40 2.87
N THR A 25 5.49 3.39 3.74
CA THR A 25 6.79 3.73 4.31
C THR A 25 7.28 2.64 5.25
N VAL A 26 8.59 2.62 5.55
CA VAL A 26 9.17 1.68 6.52
C VAL A 26 8.53 1.86 7.89
N ALA A 27 8.33 3.10 8.35
CA ALA A 27 7.76 3.38 9.65
C ALA A 27 6.31 2.86 9.78
N THR A 28 5.41 3.20 8.86
CA THR A 28 4.03 2.68 8.87
C THR A 28 3.99 1.16 8.71
N SER A 29 4.87 0.59 7.87
CA SER A 29 4.92 -0.87 7.67
C SER A 29 5.33 -1.62 8.93
N ILE A 30 6.15 -1.01 9.78
CA ILE A 30 6.50 -1.59 11.09
C ILE A 30 5.26 -1.63 11.98
N THR A 31 4.42 -0.58 11.97
CA THR A 31 3.13 -0.57 12.67
C THR A 31 2.26 -1.74 12.21
N PHE A 32 2.07 -1.93 10.90
CA PHE A 32 1.30 -3.07 10.38
C PHE A 32 1.86 -4.44 10.83
N ILE A 33 3.19 -4.59 10.84
CA ILE A 33 3.85 -5.82 11.31
C ILE A 33 3.62 -6.05 12.80
N GLN A 34 3.62 -5.00 13.61
CA GLN A 34 3.40 -5.10 15.06
C GLN A 34 1.93 -5.41 15.39
N GLU A 35 1.00 -4.86 14.62
CA GLU A 35 -0.44 -5.10 14.76
C GLU A 35 -0.94 -6.36 14.03
N GLY A 36 -0.04 -7.07 13.33
CA GLY A 36 -0.35 -8.36 12.69
C GLY A 36 -1.20 -8.26 11.42
N GLY A 37 -1.35 -7.07 10.83
CA GLY A 37 -2.19 -6.86 9.65
C GLY A 37 -2.10 -5.45 9.08
N LEU A 38 -2.70 -5.24 7.90
CA LEU A 38 -2.89 -3.90 7.36
C LEU A 38 -4.00 -3.19 8.14
N LEU A 39 -3.75 -1.95 8.55
CA LEU A 39 -4.74 -1.09 9.21
C LEU A 39 -5.10 0.07 8.30
N SER A 40 -6.35 0.56 8.43
CA SER A 40 -6.70 1.83 7.81
C SER A 40 -5.99 2.98 8.52
N ARG A 41 -5.90 4.13 7.83
CA ARG A 41 -5.29 5.32 8.44
C ARG A 41 -6.11 5.80 9.63
N GLN A 42 -7.45 5.68 9.55
CA GLN A 42 -8.34 5.96 10.68
C GLN A 42 -8.06 5.05 11.89
N ASP A 43 -7.96 3.74 11.68
CA ASP A 43 -7.74 2.79 12.78
C ASP A 43 -6.39 3.04 13.48
N ILE A 44 -5.36 3.49 12.73
CA ILE A 44 -4.06 3.88 13.28
C ILE A 44 -4.19 5.12 14.17
N GLU A 45 -4.90 6.17 13.72
CA GLU A 45 -5.13 7.38 14.52
C GLU A 45 -5.91 7.06 15.81
N GLU A 46 -6.99 6.27 15.70
CA GLU A 46 -7.84 5.90 16.84
C GLU A 46 -7.11 5.08 17.91
N GLN A 47 -6.13 4.28 17.49
CA GLN A 47 -5.29 3.47 18.38
C GLN A 47 -4.04 4.22 18.86
N SER A 48 -3.87 5.51 18.51
CA SER A 48 -2.68 6.31 18.84
C SER A 48 -1.37 5.63 18.37
N LEU A 49 -1.45 4.93 17.25
CA LEU A 49 -0.31 4.27 16.61
C LEU A 49 0.35 5.21 15.59
N TYR A 50 1.59 4.91 15.22
CA TYR A 50 2.32 5.72 14.25
C TYR A 50 1.95 5.36 12.81
N GLN A 51 1.76 6.39 11.97
CA GLN A 51 1.82 6.31 10.52
C GLN A 51 2.50 7.55 9.96
N THR A 52 3.19 7.40 8.83
CA THR A 52 3.71 8.55 8.10
C THR A 52 2.53 9.41 7.58
N PRO A 53 2.54 10.74 7.83
CA PRO A 53 1.56 11.66 7.26
C PRO A 53 1.54 11.59 5.73
N GLN A 54 0.35 11.74 5.13
CA GLN A 54 0.19 11.76 3.68
C GLN A 54 -0.50 13.05 3.25
N THR A 55 -0.10 13.58 2.11
CA THR A 55 -0.70 14.80 1.55
C THR A 55 -2.17 14.62 1.16
N SER A 56 -2.65 13.38 1.02
CA SER A 56 -4.05 13.07 0.76
C SER A 56 -4.91 12.99 2.02
N ASP A 57 -4.36 13.04 3.23
CA ASP A 57 -5.12 12.79 4.47
C ASP A 57 -6.39 13.64 4.61
N ASP A 58 -6.28 14.96 4.37
CA ASP A 58 -7.42 15.87 4.43
C ASP A 58 -8.45 15.59 3.32
N ILE A 59 -7.99 15.17 2.15
CA ILE A 59 -8.86 14.80 1.01
C ILE A 59 -9.58 13.49 1.32
N ASP A 60 -8.88 12.52 1.89
CA ASP A 60 -9.43 11.22 2.24
C ASP A 60 -10.46 11.35 3.37
N LYS A 61 -10.23 12.26 4.32
CA LYS A 61 -11.21 12.65 5.34
C LYS A 61 -12.43 13.35 4.72
N LEU A 62 -12.22 14.27 3.77
CA LEU A 62 -13.29 14.97 3.06
C LEU A 62 -14.22 14.01 2.29
N PHE A 63 -13.65 12.97 1.67
CA PHE A 63 -14.41 11.99 0.88
C PHE A 63 -14.82 10.73 1.65
N ASP A 64 -14.64 10.72 2.97
CA ASP A 64 -14.98 9.59 3.85
C ASP A 64 -14.29 8.26 3.46
N VAL A 65 -13.05 8.33 3.00
CA VAL A 65 -12.20 7.17 2.64
C VAL A 65 -10.96 7.02 3.51
N PHE A 66 -10.78 7.89 4.51
CA PHE A 66 -9.66 7.81 5.45
C PHE A 66 -9.64 6.49 6.26
N GLY A 67 -10.81 5.90 6.50
CA GLY A 67 -10.96 4.59 7.11
C GLY A 67 -10.78 3.40 6.16
N ASP A 68 -10.34 3.62 4.92
CA ASP A 68 -10.19 2.53 3.95
C ASP A 68 -8.78 1.99 3.89
N ILE A 69 -8.68 0.73 3.50
CA ILE A 69 -7.42 0.15 3.06
C ILE A 69 -7.45 0.02 1.54
N PHE A 70 -6.54 0.74 0.88
CA PHE A 70 -6.40 0.75 -0.57
C PHE A 70 -5.44 -0.34 -1.04
N LEU A 71 -5.84 -1.07 -2.07
CA LEU A 71 -5.13 -2.18 -2.68
C LEU A 71 -5.07 -1.99 -4.20
N ASP A 72 -3.89 -2.21 -4.77
CA ASP A 72 -3.65 -2.25 -6.20
C ASP A 72 -3.72 -3.69 -6.72
N THR A 73 -4.10 -3.87 -7.99
CA THR A 73 -4.04 -5.19 -8.67
C THR A 73 -2.68 -5.49 -9.31
N LYS A 74 -1.73 -4.56 -9.19
CA LYS A 74 -0.36 -4.68 -9.70
C LYS A 74 0.63 -4.09 -8.72
N ASP A 75 1.82 -4.67 -8.70
CA ASP A 75 3.02 -4.03 -8.18
C ASP A 75 3.37 -2.80 -9.04
N LEU A 76 2.95 -1.61 -8.60
CA LEU A 76 3.12 -0.37 -9.36
C LEU A 76 4.60 0.00 -9.58
N HIS A 77 5.50 -0.38 -8.67
CA HIS A 77 6.93 -0.16 -8.87
C HIS A 77 7.40 -0.95 -10.10
N LYS A 78 7.10 -2.25 -10.15
CA LYS A 78 7.45 -3.10 -11.28
C LYS A 78 6.74 -2.69 -12.57
N HIS A 79 5.48 -2.30 -12.47
CA HIS A 79 4.68 -1.90 -13.63
C HIS A 79 5.23 -0.65 -14.33
N PHE A 80 5.58 0.39 -13.56
CA PHE A 80 6.09 1.65 -14.11
C PHE A 80 7.62 1.71 -14.19
N SER A 81 8.32 0.68 -13.73
CA SER A 81 9.79 0.64 -13.64
C SER A 81 10.36 1.89 -12.94
N ARG A 82 9.75 2.29 -11.84
CA ARG A 82 10.16 3.43 -10.99
C ARG A 82 9.73 3.19 -9.54
N GLN A 83 10.20 4.01 -8.60
CA GLN A 83 9.82 3.90 -7.19
C GLN A 83 8.31 4.02 -6.98
N ASN A 84 7.78 3.29 -6.00
CA ASN A 84 6.42 3.53 -5.55
C ASN A 84 6.38 4.85 -4.74
N HIS A 85 5.39 5.70 -5.03
CA HIS A 85 5.25 6.99 -4.36
C HIS A 85 4.80 6.87 -2.90
N TYR A 86 4.04 5.84 -2.54
CA TYR A 86 3.57 5.64 -1.17
C TYR A 86 4.70 5.19 -0.23
N GLY A 87 5.64 4.40 -0.73
CA GLY A 87 6.84 4.02 0.02
C GLY A 87 7.50 2.75 -0.50
N PRO A 88 8.63 2.37 0.10
CA PRO A 88 9.50 1.32 -0.41
C PRO A 88 9.12 -0.08 0.06
N VAL A 89 8.16 -0.23 0.96
CA VAL A 89 7.70 -1.53 1.45
C VAL A 89 6.39 -1.87 0.75
N LEU A 90 6.34 -3.04 0.12
CA LEU A 90 5.18 -3.55 -0.59
C LEU A 90 4.71 -4.84 0.07
N PHE A 91 3.47 -4.83 0.57
CA PHE A 91 2.75 -6.01 1.01
C PHE A 91 2.04 -6.62 -0.19
N LYS A 92 2.33 -7.89 -0.47
CA LYS A 92 1.70 -8.66 -1.53
C LYS A 92 0.76 -9.68 -0.90
N LEU A 93 -0.53 -9.49 -1.11
CA LEU A 93 -1.61 -10.30 -0.56
C LEU A 93 -2.12 -11.27 -1.62
N LYS A 94 -2.47 -12.48 -1.19
CA LYS A 94 -3.19 -13.47 -1.98
C LYS A 94 -4.55 -12.94 -2.40
N LEU A 95 -4.98 -13.28 -3.61
CA LEU A 95 -6.28 -12.86 -4.13
C LEU A 95 -7.45 -13.44 -3.30
N GLU A 96 -7.23 -14.56 -2.63
CA GLU A 96 -8.14 -15.24 -1.72
C GLU A 96 -8.62 -14.33 -0.58
N LEU A 97 -7.93 -13.23 -0.28
CA LEU A 97 -8.41 -12.17 0.61
C LEU A 97 -9.84 -11.72 0.26
N LEU A 98 -10.18 -11.68 -1.03
CA LEU A 98 -11.51 -11.26 -1.47
C LEU A 98 -12.61 -12.23 -1.04
N LEU A 99 -12.29 -13.49 -0.75
CA LEU A 99 -13.26 -14.49 -0.31
C LEU A 99 -13.56 -14.40 1.20
N ASP A 100 -12.91 -13.48 1.92
CA ASP A 100 -13.28 -13.18 3.32
C ASP A 100 -14.59 -12.40 3.35
N GLU A 101 -15.68 -13.08 3.72
CA GLU A 101 -17.02 -12.50 3.80
C GLU A 101 -17.14 -11.37 4.83
N SER A 102 -16.19 -11.27 5.78
CA SER A 102 -16.16 -10.18 6.75
C SER A 102 -15.63 -8.87 6.16
N LEU A 103 -15.09 -8.89 4.93
CA LEU A 103 -14.55 -7.72 4.25
C LEU A 103 -15.52 -7.17 3.20
N GLU A 104 -15.79 -5.88 3.28
CA GLU A 104 -16.56 -5.18 2.27
C GLU A 104 -15.65 -4.57 1.20
N ILE A 105 -15.71 -5.10 -0.02
CA ILE A 105 -14.85 -4.64 -1.10
C ILE A 105 -15.59 -3.66 -2.00
N TRP A 106 -14.98 -2.49 -2.17
CA TRP A 106 -15.43 -1.43 -3.06
C TRP A 106 -14.33 -1.21 -4.11
N VAL A 107 -14.68 -0.70 -5.30
CA VAL A 107 -13.68 -0.41 -6.35
C VAL A 107 -13.92 1.00 -6.87
N THR A 108 -12.89 1.83 -6.81
CA THR A 108 -12.92 3.20 -7.31
C THR A 108 -12.69 3.23 -8.82
N LYS A 109 -13.26 4.24 -9.49
CA LYS A 109 -12.99 4.56 -10.89
C LYS A 109 -11.73 5.43 -11.05
N ASP A 110 -11.38 6.17 -10.00
CA ASP A 110 -10.19 7.01 -9.94
C ASP A 110 -9.70 7.16 -8.49
N ASN A 111 -8.48 7.69 -8.32
CA ASN A 111 -7.95 8.07 -7.01
C ASN A 111 -8.80 9.19 -6.38
N PRO A 112 -9.16 9.12 -5.08
CA PRO A 112 -9.89 10.17 -4.37
C PRO A 112 -9.37 11.60 -4.56
N ILE A 113 -8.05 11.78 -4.76
CA ILE A 113 -7.47 13.10 -5.03
C ILE A 113 -7.99 13.78 -6.31
N HIS A 114 -8.62 13.03 -7.20
CA HIS A 114 -9.19 13.52 -8.46
C HIS A 114 -10.72 13.67 -8.41
N TRP A 115 -11.37 13.34 -7.29
CA TRP A 115 -12.82 13.43 -7.19
C TRP A 115 -13.29 14.88 -7.07
N GLY A 116 -14.45 15.16 -7.68
CA GLY A 116 -15.10 16.45 -7.52
C GLY A 116 -15.73 16.57 -6.13
N ARG A 117 -15.65 17.74 -5.49
CA ARG A 117 -16.23 17.98 -4.15
C ARG A 117 -17.74 17.67 -4.04
N HIS A 118 -18.46 17.70 -5.15
CA HIS A 118 -19.89 17.41 -5.24
C HIS A 118 -20.19 16.16 -6.07
N SER A 119 -19.17 15.35 -6.35
CA SER A 119 -19.34 14.09 -7.05
C SER A 119 -20.20 13.14 -6.21
N LYS A 120 -21.06 12.39 -6.89
CA LYS A 120 -21.87 11.35 -6.25
C LYS A 120 -21.09 10.05 -6.17
N PRO A 121 -21.39 9.16 -5.19
CA PRO A 121 -20.72 7.87 -5.09
C PRO A 121 -20.73 7.05 -6.38
N GLU A 122 -21.77 7.16 -7.22
CA GLU A 122 -21.83 6.44 -8.50
C GLU A 122 -20.82 6.91 -9.53
N GLU A 123 -20.34 8.15 -9.41
CA GLU A 123 -19.36 8.76 -10.31
C GLU A 123 -17.95 8.29 -9.93
N ASN A 124 -17.74 8.02 -8.63
CA ASN A 124 -16.43 7.67 -8.06
C ASN A 124 -16.21 6.17 -7.93
N TYR A 125 -17.27 5.37 -7.80
CA TYR A 125 -17.19 3.92 -7.58
C TYR A 125 -17.89 3.13 -8.69
N PHE A 126 -17.39 1.91 -8.92
CA PHE A 126 -18.15 0.90 -9.66
C PHE A 126 -19.34 0.42 -8.83
N ARG A 127 -20.48 0.22 -9.50
CA ARG A 127 -21.75 -0.19 -8.87
C ARG A 127 -21.98 -1.70 -8.87
N SER A 128 -21.24 -2.45 -9.68
CA SER A 128 -21.33 -3.91 -9.75
C SER A 128 -20.08 -4.50 -10.40
N VAL A 129 -19.82 -5.78 -10.15
CA VAL A 129 -18.76 -6.53 -10.84
C VAL A 129 -19.01 -6.56 -12.35
N LYS A 130 -20.28 -6.66 -12.79
CA LYS A 130 -20.66 -6.57 -14.20
C LYS A 130 -20.25 -5.24 -14.84
N GLN A 131 -20.46 -4.12 -14.14
CA GLN A 131 -20.00 -2.81 -14.62
C GLN A 131 -18.48 -2.77 -14.73
N LEU A 132 -17.78 -3.15 -13.65
CA LEU A 132 -16.32 -3.20 -13.62
C LEU A 132 -15.76 -4.08 -14.74
N ALA A 133 -16.37 -5.24 -15.01
CA ALA A 133 -15.95 -6.15 -16.07
C ALA A 133 -16.08 -5.52 -17.47
N LYS A 134 -17.17 -4.76 -17.72
CA LYS A 134 -17.43 -4.06 -18.98
C LYS A 134 -16.48 -2.88 -19.20
N GLU A 135 -16.15 -2.17 -18.14
CA GLU A 135 -15.34 -0.93 -18.18
C GLU A 135 -13.87 -1.17 -17.80
N TRP A 136 -13.45 -2.42 -17.61
CA TRP A 136 -12.13 -2.79 -17.09
C TRP A 136 -10.98 -2.08 -17.80
N ASP A 137 -11.02 -2.07 -19.14
CA ASP A 137 -10.00 -1.55 -20.04
C ASP A 137 -10.19 -0.04 -20.34
N ASN A 138 -11.24 0.61 -19.81
CA ASN A 138 -11.50 2.05 -20.01
C ASN A 138 -10.77 2.96 -19.03
N TYR A 139 -10.15 2.38 -18.01
CA TYR A 139 -9.43 3.10 -16.96
C TYR A 139 -8.02 2.56 -16.87
N ASP A 140 -7.05 3.43 -16.60
CA ASP A 140 -5.70 2.98 -16.30
C ASP A 140 -5.67 2.15 -15.00
N ILE A 141 -4.66 1.29 -14.84
CA ILE A 141 -4.64 0.33 -13.73
C ILE A 141 -4.43 0.99 -12.38
N GLN A 142 -3.59 2.04 -12.33
CA GLN A 142 -3.28 2.82 -11.14
C GLN A 142 -4.41 3.75 -10.69
N ARG A 143 -5.42 3.97 -11.54
CA ARG A 143 -6.60 4.79 -11.21
C ARG A 143 -7.65 3.97 -10.47
N LYS A 144 -7.76 2.69 -10.81
CA LYS A 144 -8.72 1.77 -10.20
C LYS A 144 -8.15 1.16 -8.92
N MET A 145 -8.61 1.65 -7.78
CA MET A 145 -8.19 1.11 -6.49
C MET A 145 -9.27 0.20 -5.93
N PHE A 146 -8.83 -0.91 -5.34
CA PHE A 146 -9.68 -1.83 -4.61
C PHE A 146 -9.61 -1.42 -3.14
N THR A 147 -10.74 -1.14 -2.52
CA THR A 147 -10.76 -0.68 -1.13
C THR A 147 -11.49 -1.65 -0.24
N VAL A 148 -10.89 -1.92 0.91
CA VAL A 148 -11.60 -2.57 2.02
C VAL A 148 -12.29 -1.48 2.84
N ARG A 149 -13.61 -1.38 2.62
CA ARG A 149 -14.68 -1.07 3.57
C ARG A 149 -14.41 -0.82 5.06
N LYS A 150 -13.76 0.26 5.54
CA LYS A 150 -13.74 0.61 6.99
C LYS A 150 -13.66 -0.62 7.92
N PRO A 151 -12.60 -1.44 7.81
CA PRO A 151 -12.61 -2.76 8.41
C PRO A 151 -12.69 -2.71 9.95
N ALA A 152 -12.30 -1.60 10.58
CA ALA A 152 -12.27 -1.38 12.03
C ALA A 152 -11.39 -2.38 12.81
N LYS A 153 -10.67 -3.23 12.09
CA LYS A 153 -9.74 -4.25 12.56
C LYS A 153 -8.67 -4.46 11.48
N PRO A 154 -7.47 -4.95 11.83
CA PRO A 154 -6.47 -5.27 10.83
C PRO A 154 -6.97 -6.30 9.82
N ILE A 155 -6.64 -6.13 8.53
CA ILE A 155 -6.62 -7.24 7.58
C ILE A 155 -5.43 -8.12 7.98
N LEU A 156 -5.74 -9.24 8.64
CA LEU A 156 -4.74 -10.16 9.16
C LEU A 156 -3.85 -10.71 8.06
N PHE A 157 -2.58 -10.93 8.39
CA PHE A 157 -1.58 -11.45 7.46
C PHE A 157 -1.73 -12.93 7.08
N ASP A 158 -2.88 -13.55 7.34
CA ASP A 158 -3.20 -14.90 6.87
C ASP A 158 -3.16 -14.99 5.34
N TYR A 159 -3.46 -13.88 4.66
CA TYR A 159 -3.41 -13.76 3.20
C TYR A 159 -2.10 -13.17 2.67
N LEU A 160 -1.10 -12.89 3.52
CA LEU A 160 0.14 -12.26 3.09
C LEU A 160 1.09 -13.29 2.45
N ASP A 161 1.45 -13.06 1.18
CA ASP A 161 2.41 -13.89 0.45
C ASP A 161 3.85 -13.42 0.67
N GLU A 162 4.07 -12.10 0.66
CA GLU A 162 5.40 -11.52 0.58
C GLU A 162 5.41 -10.09 1.12
N ILE A 163 6.50 -9.72 1.81
CA ILE A 163 6.81 -8.32 2.12
C ILE A 163 8.09 -7.98 1.38
N ILE A 164 7.98 -7.10 0.38
CA ILE A 164 9.08 -6.72 -0.48
C ILE A 164 9.57 -5.34 -0.05
N LEU A 165 10.87 -5.18 0.19
CA LEU A 165 11.50 -3.88 0.43
C LEU A 165 12.39 -3.48 -0.74
N ASP A 166 12.20 -2.26 -1.23
CA ASP A 166 13.05 -1.63 -2.23
C ASP A 166 14.48 -1.43 -1.74
N ASN A 167 15.45 -1.72 -2.60
CA ASN A 167 16.83 -1.30 -2.39
C ASN A 167 17.07 0.04 -3.10
N PRO A 168 17.12 1.18 -2.37
CA PRO A 168 17.30 2.48 -2.99
C PRO A 168 18.73 2.67 -3.53
N LYS A 169 19.71 1.93 -2.99
CA LYS A 169 21.15 2.17 -3.23
C LYS A 169 21.60 3.62 -2.95
N VAL A 170 20.90 4.29 -2.03
CA VAL A 170 21.16 5.67 -1.59
C VAL A 170 21.77 5.70 -0.19
N LYS A 171 22.67 6.66 0.03
CA LYS A 171 23.09 7.15 1.34
C LYS A 171 22.64 8.59 1.51
N ILE A 172 22.28 8.98 2.72
CA ILE A 172 21.97 10.37 3.10
C ILE A 172 22.86 10.78 4.29
N ASN A 173 22.99 12.08 4.52
CA ASN A 173 23.72 12.67 5.65
C ASN A 173 25.10 12.00 5.83
N ASP A 174 25.84 11.96 4.71
CA ASP A 174 27.16 11.35 4.48
C ASP A 174 27.27 9.83 4.64
N ASP A 175 26.63 9.21 5.64
CA ASP A 175 26.86 7.78 5.96
C ASP A 175 25.63 6.93 6.25
N VAL A 176 24.43 7.51 6.31
CA VAL A 176 23.21 6.75 6.60
C VAL A 176 22.75 6.00 5.35
N SER A 177 23.05 4.70 5.32
CA SER A 177 22.63 3.83 4.22
C SER A 177 21.16 3.41 4.39
N LEU A 178 20.29 4.00 3.57
CA LEU A 178 18.85 3.70 3.59
C LEU A 178 18.56 2.22 3.41
N ARG A 179 19.33 1.51 2.57
CA ARG A 179 19.25 0.05 2.41
C ARG A 179 19.53 -0.69 3.72
N LYS A 180 20.58 -0.32 4.45
CA LYS A 180 20.98 -1.06 5.67
C LYS A 180 19.98 -0.81 6.79
N GLU A 181 19.58 0.44 6.99
CA GLU A 181 18.69 0.83 8.09
C GLU A 181 17.27 0.27 7.89
N SER A 182 16.68 0.42 6.69
CA SER A 182 15.36 -0.17 6.40
C SER A 182 15.34 -1.69 6.56
N ARG A 183 16.35 -2.41 6.04
CA ARG A 183 16.47 -3.87 6.21
C ARG A 183 16.61 -4.28 7.69
N LYS A 184 17.43 -3.55 8.45
CA LYS A 184 17.61 -3.78 9.89
C LYS A 184 16.29 -3.55 10.63
N ALA A 185 15.55 -2.52 10.27
CA ALA A 185 14.28 -2.16 10.88
C ALA A 185 13.21 -3.23 10.65
N LEU A 186 13.01 -3.68 9.39
CA LEU A 186 12.05 -4.75 9.09
C LEU A 186 12.43 -6.08 9.74
N LYS A 187 13.71 -6.46 9.74
CA LYS A 187 14.19 -7.66 10.45
C LYS A 187 13.96 -7.59 11.96
N LYS A 188 14.08 -6.39 12.55
CA LYS A 188 13.78 -6.17 13.97
C LYS A 188 12.28 -6.32 14.24
N ALA A 189 11.44 -5.74 13.39
CA ALA A 189 9.98 -5.81 13.52
C ALA A 189 9.46 -7.26 13.40
N THR A 190 10.02 -8.05 12.49
CA THR A 190 9.63 -9.46 12.31
C THR A 190 10.37 -10.44 13.23
N LYS A 191 11.20 -9.97 14.17
CA LYS A 191 12.07 -10.84 15.00
C LYS A 191 11.29 -11.92 15.77
N ARG A 192 10.06 -11.62 16.22
CA ARG A 192 9.21 -12.52 17.00
C ARG A 192 8.25 -13.36 16.15
N ASN A 193 8.22 -13.14 14.83
CA ASN A 193 7.35 -13.87 13.90
C ASN A 193 8.21 -14.46 12.78
N SER A 194 8.61 -15.72 12.94
CA SER A 194 9.49 -16.41 11.97
C SER A 194 8.84 -16.54 10.60
N GLN A 195 7.53 -16.75 10.53
CA GLN A 195 6.79 -16.87 9.27
C GLN A 195 6.87 -15.56 8.47
N LEU A 196 6.61 -14.41 9.10
CA LEU A 196 6.77 -13.10 8.45
C LEU A 196 8.22 -12.84 8.03
N ARG A 197 9.19 -13.31 8.81
CA ARG A 197 10.61 -13.14 8.49
C ARG A 197 11.04 -13.94 7.26
N GLU A 198 10.46 -15.11 7.03
CA GLU A 198 10.75 -15.98 5.89
C GLU A 198 10.23 -15.43 4.57
N ILE A 199 9.16 -14.64 4.60
CA ILE A 199 8.56 -13.99 3.42
C ILE A 199 9.08 -12.56 3.16
N LEU A 200 10.08 -12.10 3.92
CA LEU A 200 10.77 -10.84 3.64
C LEU A 200 11.68 -10.99 2.42
N THR A 201 11.45 -10.20 1.38
CA THR A 201 12.29 -10.16 0.20
C THR A 201 12.84 -8.78 -0.07
N TRP A 202 13.98 -8.74 -0.76
CA TRP A 202 14.71 -7.52 -1.04
C TRP A 202 14.72 -7.30 -2.55
N ARG A 203 14.00 -6.27 -3.01
CA ARG A 203 13.95 -5.95 -4.43
C ARG A 203 15.30 -5.40 -4.87
N GLU A 204 15.87 -6.02 -5.91
CA GLU A 204 17.03 -5.51 -6.63
C GLU A 204 16.58 -5.19 -8.05
N CYS A 205 16.75 -3.93 -8.46
CA CYS A 205 16.35 -3.47 -9.78
C CYS A 205 17.53 -3.47 -10.75
N GLY A 206 17.30 -3.99 -11.97
CA GLY A 206 18.24 -3.92 -13.10
C GLY A 206 17.96 -2.72 -14.01
N HIS A 207 16.76 -2.66 -14.60
CA HIS A 207 16.31 -1.57 -15.48
C HIS A 207 15.11 -0.86 -14.83
N CYS A 208 15.38 0.02 -13.87
CA CYS A 208 14.35 0.78 -13.15
C CYS A 208 14.89 2.18 -12.84
N PHE A 209 14.05 3.20 -12.98
CA PHE A 209 14.38 4.59 -12.65
C PHE A 209 14.38 4.86 -11.14
N CYS A 210 14.04 3.88 -10.30
CA CYS A 210 13.89 4.10 -8.85
C CYS A 210 15.14 4.70 -8.21
N GLN A 211 16.34 4.16 -8.51
CA GLN A 211 17.59 4.65 -7.93
C GLN A 211 17.87 6.10 -8.36
N ASP A 212 17.73 6.38 -9.65
CA ASP A 212 17.94 7.72 -10.20
C ASP A 212 16.96 8.73 -9.59
N ASN A 213 15.68 8.36 -9.51
CA ASN A 213 14.66 9.22 -8.92
C ASN A 213 14.93 9.46 -7.42
N TYR A 214 15.34 8.43 -6.66
CA TYR A 214 15.71 8.64 -5.25
C TYR A 214 16.92 9.56 -5.07
N LEU A 215 17.88 9.55 -5.99
CA LEU A 215 19.06 10.42 -5.92
C LEU A 215 18.77 11.85 -6.37
N ASN A 216 17.92 12.02 -7.39
CA ASN A 216 17.84 13.27 -8.13
C ASN A 216 16.47 13.98 -8.03
N GLN A 217 15.42 13.32 -7.54
CA GLN A 217 14.05 13.86 -7.53
C GLN A 217 13.36 13.81 -6.17
N VAL A 218 13.82 12.95 -5.24
CA VAL A 218 13.26 12.83 -3.90
C VAL A 218 14.16 13.55 -2.91
N GLN A 219 13.61 14.49 -2.15
CA GLN A 219 14.39 15.27 -1.18
C GLN A 219 14.77 14.41 0.03
N VAL A 220 15.87 14.77 0.70
CA VAL A 220 16.38 14.04 1.88
C VAL A 220 15.32 13.85 2.98
N PRO A 221 14.51 14.87 3.37
CA PRO A 221 13.44 14.68 4.36
C PRO A 221 12.40 13.64 3.93
N GLU A 222 12.05 13.60 2.65
CA GLU A 222 11.12 12.60 2.12
C GLU A 222 11.75 11.20 2.10
N LEU A 223 13.04 11.08 1.78
CA LEU A 223 13.77 9.81 1.87
C LEU A 223 13.82 9.27 3.31
N ILE A 224 14.05 10.15 4.29
CA ILE A 224 14.01 9.83 5.72
C ILE A 224 12.64 9.24 6.08
N GLN A 225 11.56 9.96 5.76
CA GLN A 225 10.18 9.54 6.04
C GLN A 225 9.83 8.21 5.37
N LYS A 226 10.33 7.95 4.16
CA LYS A 226 10.05 6.70 3.43
C LYS A 226 10.83 5.49 3.95
N PHE A 227 12.11 5.65 4.30
CA PHE A 227 13.03 4.52 4.50
C PHE A 227 13.47 4.28 5.95
N LEU A 228 13.35 5.27 6.83
CA LEU A 228 13.83 5.13 8.20
C LEU A 228 12.67 4.80 9.16
N PRO A 229 12.93 4.01 10.21
CA PRO A 229 11.96 3.83 11.29
C PRO A 229 11.95 5.05 12.22
N THR A 230 10.85 5.25 12.95
CA THR A 230 10.65 6.38 13.88
C THR A 230 11.70 6.52 14.97
N TYR A 231 12.36 5.41 15.36
CA TYR A 231 13.41 5.41 16.37
C TYR A 231 14.82 5.71 15.82
N HIS A 232 14.96 5.99 14.52
CA HIS A 232 16.25 6.36 13.94
C HIS A 232 16.58 7.81 14.29
N ALA A 233 17.86 8.12 14.54
CA ALA A 233 18.28 9.46 15.00
C ALA A 233 17.96 10.59 14.00
N GLU A 234 18.02 10.28 12.70
CA GLU A 234 17.65 11.20 11.61
C GLU A 234 16.13 11.28 11.36
N PHE A 235 15.30 10.53 12.08
CA PHE A 235 13.86 10.56 11.87
C PHE A 235 13.26 11.77 12.58
N GLU A 236 12.75 12.72 11.80
CA GLU A 236 12.03 13.89 12.29
C GLU A 236 10.56 13.75 11.92
N GLU A 237 9.66 13.80 12.91
CA GLU A 237 8.20 13.71 12.72
C GLU A 237 7.60 14.93 12.00
#